data_AF-A0A151QTH4-F1
#
_entry.id   AF-A0A151QTH4-F1
#
_cell.length_a   1.000
_cell.length_b   1.000
_cell.length_c   1.000
_cell.angle_alpha   90.00
_cell.angle_beta   90.00
_cell.angle_gamma   90.00
#
_symmetry.space_group_name_H-M   'P 1'
#
loop_
_entity.id
_entity.type
_entity.pdbx_description
1 polymer ?
#
loop_
_entity_poly.entity_id
_entity_poly.type
_entity_poly.pdbx_seq_one_letter_code
_entity_poly.pdbx_strand_id
1 'polypeptide(L)' 'VAYQLALPLVLSNLHDMFHVSQLRKYIRDLSHVVEMDEVQVREDLTYEKRPVTVVDHKLK' A
#
# COMPACT_ATOMS: atom_id res chain seq x y z
N VAL A 1 2.78 -16.58 -4.59
CA VAL A 1 1.81 -15.96 -3.66
C VAL A 1 1.22 -14.74 -4.35
N ALA A 2 -0.10 -14.64 -4.36
CA ALA A 2 -0.86 -13.51 -4.87
C ALA A 2 -1.65 -12.89 -3.71
N TYR A 3 -1.79 -11.58 -3.71
CA TYR A 3 -2.58 -10.84 -2.73
C TYR A 3 -3.65 -10.06 -3.47
N GLN A 4 -4.87 -10.10 -2.95
CA GLN A 4 -5.95 -9.24 -3.41
C GLN A 4 -5.93 -7.96 -2.59
N LEU A 5 -5.87 -6.81 -3.26
CA LEU A 5 -5.86 -5.49 -2.62
C LEU A 5 -7.23 -4.82 -2.74
N ALA A 6 -7.71 -4.21 -1.66
CA ALA A 6 -8.88 -3.35 -1.73
C ALA A 6 -8.51 -2.03 -2.43
N LEU A 7 -8.76 -1.96 -3.74
CA LEU A 7 -8.45 -0.77 -4.53
C LEU A 7 -9.47 0.34 -4.28
N PRO A 8 -9.04 1.61 -4.18
CA PRO A 8 -9.96 2.74 -4.15
C PRO A 8 -10.74 2.84 -5.46
N LEU A 9 -11.93 3.45 -5.43
CA LEU A 9 -12.83 3.54 -6.60
C LEU A 9 -12.16 4.17 -7.82
N VAL A 10 -11.23 5.11 -7.63
CA VAL A 10 -10.45 5.73 -8.72
C VAL A 10 -9.59 4.74 -9.51
N LEU A 11 -9.27 3.57 -8.91
CA LEU A 11 -8.50 2.49 -9.52
C LEU A 11 -9.38 1.26 -9.82
N SER A 12 -10.71 1.40 -9.87
CA SER A 12 -11.62 0.26 -10.06
C SER A 12 -11.47 -0.44 -11.42
N ASN A 13 -10.79 0.18 -12.38
CA ASN A 13 -10.47 -0.40 -13.67
C ASN A 13 -9.21 -1.28 -13.65
N LEU A 14 -8.45 -1.28 -12.56
CA LEU A 14 -7.25 -2.09 -12.38
C LEU A 14 -7.61 -3.45 -11.77
N HIS A 15 -6.86 -4.49 -12.15
CA HIS A 15 -7.00 -5.78 -11.50
C HIS A 15 -6.44 -5.69 -10.07
N ASP A 16 -7.28 -6.03 -9.10
CA ASP A 16 -6.99 -6.05 -7.67
C ASP A 16 -6.10 -7.20 -7.20
N MET A 17 -5.78 -8.19 -8.05
CA MET A 17 -4.91 -9.31 -7.72
C MET A 17 -3.46 -9.04 -8.14
N PHE A 18 -2.58 -8.91 -7.15
CA PHE A 18 -1.15 -8.62 -7.35
C PHE A 18 -0.27 -9.81 -6.96
N HIS A 19 0.68 -10.15 -7.81
CA HIS A 19 1.61 -11.25 -7.55
C HIS A 19 2.95 -10.72 -7.02
N VAL A 20 3.51 -11.37 -6.00
CA VAL A 20 4.83 -11.01 -5.44
C VAL A 20 5.94 -11.03 -6.50
N SER A 21 5.81 -11.86 -7.53
CA SER A 21 6.74 -11.91 -8.66
C SER A 21 6.76 -10.62 -9.50
N GLN A 22 5.65 -9.87 -9.55
CA GLN A 22 5.58 -8.58 -10.25
C GLN A 22 6.43 -7.54 -9.52
N LEU A 23 6.39 -7.52 -8.18
CA LEU A 23 7.24 -6.64 -7.36
C LEU A 23 8.73 -6.91 -7.56
N ARG A 24 9.11 -8.19 -7.76
CA ARG A 24 10.50 -8.55 -8.04
C ARG A 24 11.00 -8.12 -9.42
N LYS A 25 10.09 -7.87 -10.37
CA LYS A 25 10.41 -7.38 -11.73
C LYS A 25 10.29 -5.87 -11.87
N TYR A 26 10.02 -5.17 -10.78
CA TYR A 26 9.85 -3.72 -10.76
C TYR A 26 11.15 -3.01 -11.17
N ILE A 27 11.02 -2.09 -12.14
CA ILE A 27 12.09 -1.19 -12.56
C ILE A 27 11.96 0.08 -11.73
N ARG A 28 13.01 0.41 -10.97
CA ARG A 28 13.01 1.59 -10.09
C ARG A 28 12.98 2.86 -10.94
N ASP A 29 11.98 3.70 -10.65
CA ASP A 29 11.87 5.07 -11.15
C ASP A 29 11.57 5.98 -9.96
N LEU A 30 12.17 7.18 -9.94
CA LEU A 30 11.96 8.17 -8.90
C LEU A 30 10.52 8.72 -8.91
N SER A 31 9.86 8.74 -10.07
CA SER A 31 8.45 9.15 -10.20
C SER A 31 7.46 8.17 -9.57
N HIS A 32 7.87 6.92 -9.35
CA HIS A 32 7.06 5.89 -8.69
C HIS A 32 7.27 5.88 -7.17
N VAL A 33 8.18 6.71 -6.65
CA VAL A 33 8.36 6.86 -5.20
C VAL A 33 7.11 7.56 -4.67
N VAL A 34 6.36 6.85 -3.85
CA VAL A 34 5.24 7.44 -3.12
C VAL A 34 5.82 8.38 -2.07
N GLU A 35 5.50 9.66 -2.16
CA GLU A 35 5.82 10.61 -1.09
C GLU A 35 5.18 10.12 0.20
N MET A 36 6.01 9.95 1.23
CA MET A 36 5.50 9.65 2.56
C MET A 36 5.00 10.95 3.15
N ASP A 37 3.77 10.94 3.66
CA ASP A 37 3.27 12.04 4.47
C ASP A 37 4.24 12.29 5.63
N GLU A 38 4.55 13.55 5.89
CA GLU A 38 5.31 13.93 7.08
C GLU A 38 4.53 13.50 8.32
N VAL A 39 5.06 12.51 9.05
CA VAL A 39 4.47 12.08 10.31
C VAL A 39 4.82 13.11 11.37
N GLN A 40 3.80 13.80 11.90
CA GLN A 40 3.99 14.66 13.07
C GLN A 40 4.29 13.81 14.30
N VAL A 41 5.54 13.88 14.76
CA VAL A 41 6.02 13.24 15.98
C VAL A 41 5.97 14.24 17.12
N ARG A 42 5.42 13.82 18.26
CA ARG A 42 5.35 14.63 19.49
C ARG A 42 6.71 14.64 20.19
N GLU A 43 6.88 15.56 21.14
CA GLU A 43 8.13 15.71 21.91
C GLU A 43 8.52 14.45 22.70
N ASP A 44 7.54 13.61 23.05
CA ASP A 44 7.72 12.33 23.72
C ASP A 44 8.03 11.17 22.77
N LEU A 45 8.36 11.46 21.51
CA LEU A 45 8.64 10.50 20.43
C LEU A 45 7.44 9.61 20.07
N THR A 46 6.23 9.97 20.48
CA THR A 46 5.02 9.28 20.05
C THR A 46 4.45 9.92 18.77
N TYR A 47 3.72 9.14 17.99
CA TYR A 47 3.02 9.62 16.80
C TYR A 47 1.58 9.11 16.79
N GLU A 48 0.68 9.89 16.20
CA GLU A 48 -0.71 9.45 16.00
C GLU A 48 -0.76 8.43 14.86
N LYS A 49 -0.97 7.16 15.20
CA LYS A 49 -1.15 6.11 14.20
C LYS A 49 -2.56 6.19 13.64
N ARG A 50 -2.72 6.64 12.40
CA ARG A 50 -3.96 6.41 11.65
C ARG A 50 -4.02 4.93 11.27
N PRO A 51 -5.05 4.18 11.72
CA PRO A 51 -5.18 2.79 11.32
C PRO A 51 -5.50 2.74 9.83
N VAL A 52 -4.52 2.35 9.02
CA VAL A 52 -4.80 1.89 7.66
C VAL A 52 -5.27 0.45 7.80
N THR A 53 -6.58 0.25 7.68
CA THR A 53 -7.18 -1.09 7.72
C THR A 53 -6.69 -1.88 6.51
N VAL A 54 -5.74 -2.79 6.74
CA VAL A 54 -5.42 -3.86 5.78
C VAL A 54 -6.49 -4.92 5.96
N VAL A 55 -7.47 -4.94 5.06
CA VAL A 55 -8.52 -5.96 5.09
C VAL A 55 -7.95 -7.24 4.50
N ASP A 56 -7.71 -8.24 5.35
CA ASP A 56 -7.26 -9.58 4.92
C ASP A 56 -8.46 -10.36 4.38
N HIS A 57 -8.61 -10.37 3.06
CA HIS A 57 -9.63 -11.18 2.38
C HIS A 57 -9.07 -12.57 2.12
N LYS A 58 -9.44 -13.55 2.96
CA LYS A 58 -9.23 -14.96 2.61
C LYS A 58 -10.15 -15.34 1.46
N LEU A 59 -9.61 -15.39 0.25
CA LEU A 59 -10.26 -16.05 -0.89
C LEU A 59 -10.35 -17.56 -0.59
N LYS A 60 -11.57 -18.10 -0.67
CA LYS A 60 -11.86 -19.55 -0.63
C LYS A 60 -11.67 -20.17 -2.01
#